data_AF-F9VFQ5-F1
#
_entry.id   AF-F9VFQ5-F1
#
_cell.length_a   1.000
_cell.length_b   1.000
_cell.length_c   1.000
_cell.angle_alpha   90.00
_cell.angle_beta   90.00
_cell.angle_gamma   90.00
#
_symmetry.space_group_name_H-M   'P 1'
#
loop_
_entity.id
_entity.type
_entity.pdbx_description
1 polymer ?
#
loop_
_entity_poly.entity_id
_entity_poly.type
_entity_poly.pdbx_seq_one_letter_code
_entity_poly.pdbx_strand_id
1 'polypeptide(L)' 'MRLRFTLLADGEAEPLFRSEMIAPGYAVKEIPLEKKYLHGKHKARLLLEFYDMEQEKKITESTMDIVINGTE' A
#
# COMPACT_ATOMS: atom_id res chain seq x y z
N MET A 1 10.56 -12.88 -6.80
CA MET A 1 9.73 -12.34 -5.70
C MET A 1 8.72 -11.36 -6.25
N ARG A 2 7.46 -11.40 -5.80
CA ARG A 2 6.43 -10.39 -6.11
C ARG A 2 6.11 -9.59 -4.85
N LEU A 3 5.72 -8.34 -5.01
CA LEU A 3 5.32 -7.45 -3.94
C LEU A 3 3.82 -7.18 -4.04
N ARG A 4 3.12 -7.21 -2.91
CA ARG A 4 1.82 -6.56 -2.76
C ARG A 4 1.94 -5.53 -1.65
N PHE A 5 1.36 -4.36 -1.84
CA PHE A 5 1.23 -3.41 -0.74
C PHE A 5 -0.21 -3.09 -0.40
N THR A 6 -0.45 -2.83 0.87
CA THR A 6 -1.74 -2.42 1.41
C THR A 6 -1.55 -1.12 2.17
N LEU A 7 -2.38 -0.13 1.84
CA LEU A 7 -2.41 1.17 2.50
C LEU A 7 -3.56 1.21 3.49
N LEU A 8 -3.26 1.52 4.75
CA LEU A 8 -4.23 1.63 5.85
C LEU A 8 -4.13 3.01 6.46
N ALA A 9 -5.23 3.77 6.49
CA ALA A 9 -5.26 5.03 7.21
C ALA A 9 -5.35 4.80 8.73
N ASP A 10 -4.80 5.74 9.49
CA ASP A 10 -4.87 5.70 10.94
C ASP A 10 -6.33 5.76 11.43
N GLY A 11 -6.72 4.79 12.26
CA GLY A 11 -8.10 4.66 12.76
C GLY A 11 -9.10 4.00 11.83
N GLU A 12 -8.73 3.60 10.61
CA GLU A 12 -9.60 2.84 9.71
C GLU A 12 -9.41 1.33 9.87
N ALA A 13 -10.51 0.58 9.86
CA ALA A 13 -10.48 -0.88 9.91
C ALA A 13 -10.22 -1.51 8.53
N GLU A 14 -10.68 -0.84 7.47
CA GLU A 14 -10.54 -1.30 6.09
C GLU A 14 -9.36 -0.60 5.40
N PRO A 15 -8.64 -1.30 4.50
CA PRO A 15 -7.55 -0.70 3.74
C PRO A 15 -8.08 0.32 2.73
N LEU A 16 -7.40 1.47 2.63
CA LEU A 16 -7.68 2.49 1.61
C LEU A 16 -7.42 1.96 0.21
N PHE A 17 -6.39 1.14 0.08
CA PHE A 17 -5.99 0.58 -1.19
C PHE A 17 -5.20 -0.70 -0.95
N ARG A 18 -5.43 -1.68 -1.83
CA ARG A 18 -4.62 -2.88 -1.91
C ARG A 18 -4.16 -3.05 -3.35
N SER A 19 -2.85 -3.13 -3.56
CA SER A 19 -2.31 -3.32 -4.90
C SER A 19 -2.57 -4.73 -5.42
N GLU A 20 -2.53 -4.88 -6.74
CA GLU A 20 -2.27 -6.18 -7.34
C GLU A 20 -0.85 -6.68 -7.02
N MET A 21 -0.50 -7.87 -7.49
CA MET A 21 0.86 -8.40 -7.36
C MET A 21 1.81 -7.68 -8.33
N ILE A 22 2.77 -6.97 -7.78
CA ILE A 22 3.76 -6.18 -8.50
C ILE A 22 4.99 -7.05 -8.75
N ALA A 23 5.35 -7.20 -10.02
CA ALA A 23 6.58 -7.88 -10.41
C ALA A 23 7.82 -6.97 -10.22
N PRO A 24 9.02 -7.55 -10.06
CA PRO A 24 10.26 -6.76 -10.00
C PRO A 24 10.42 -5.84 -11.21
N GLY A 25 10.86 -4.61 -10.98
CA GLY A 25 11.03 -3.60 -12.03
C GLY A 25 9.77 -2.79 -12.37
N TYR A 26 8.61 -3.15 -11.82
CA TYR A 26 7.38 -2.39 -11.97
C TYR A 26 7.14 -1.47 -10.76
N ALA A 27 6.46 -0.36 -11.00
CA ALA A 27 6.09 0.61 -9.98
C ALA A 27 4.62 1.00 -10.12
N VAL A 28 3.96 1.24 -8.99
CA VAL A 28 2.61 1.84 -8.96
C VAL A 28 2.77 3.35 -8.96
N LYS A 29 2.22 4.01 -9.99
CA LYS A 29 2.32 5.47 -10.15
C LYS A 29 1.17 6.21 -9.48
N GLU A 30 -0.01 5.59 -9.44
CA GLU A 30 -1.24 6.22 -8.98
C GLU A 30 -1.97 5.30 -8.02
N ILE A 31 -2.48 5.89 -6.93
CA ILE A 31 -3.29 5.21 -5.93
C ILE A 31 -4.61 6.00 -5.85
N PRO A 32 -5.75 5.41 -6.23
CA PRO A 32 -7.03 6.07 -6.07
C PRO A 32 -7.34 6.19 -4.57
N LEU A 33 -7.58 7.42 -4.12
CA LEU A 33 -7.93 7.72 -2.74
C LEU A 33 -9.35 8.28 -2.67
N GLU A 34 -10.04 8.02 -1.56
CA GLU A 34 -11.31 8.67 -1.27
C GLU A 34 -11.13 10.18 -1.06
N LYS A 35 -12.18 10.96 -1.36
CA LYS A 35 -12.16 12.43 -1.28
C LYS A 35 -11.66 12.97 0.07
N LYS A 36 -11.94 12.28 1.17
CA LYS A 36 -11.49 12.70 2.52
C LYS A 36 -9.96 12.74 2.68
N TYR A 37 -9.22 12.05 1.82
CA TYR A 37 -7.75 11.98 1.82
C TYR A 37 -7.08 12.89 0.77
N LEU A 38 -7.85 13.59 -0.06
CA LEU A 38 -7.32 14.44 -1.14
C LEU A 38 -6.84 15.82 -0.66
N HIS A 39 -7.21 16.23 0.55
CA HIS A 39 -6.75 17.48 1.16
C HIS A 39 -6.16 17.24 2.54
N GLY A 40 -5.00 17.85 2.82
CA GLY A 40 -4.35 17.83 4.13
C GLY A 40 -3.40 16.65 4.35
N LYS A 41 -2.95 16.50 5.60
CA LYS A 41 -1.97 15.47 6.00
C LYS A 41 -2.67 14.37 6.79
N HIS A 42 -2.56 13.16 6.28
CA HIS A 42 -3.18 11.97 6.88
C HIS A 42 -2.10 10.96 7.24
N LYS A 43 -2.09 10.52 8.50
CA LYS A 43 -1.23 9.42 8.92
C LYS A 43 -1.78 8.13 8.34
N ALA A 44 -0.88 7.31 7.80
CA ALA A 44 -1.22 6.01 7.27
C ALA A 44 -0.07 5.05 7.50
N ARG A 45 -0.33 3.78 7.22
CA ARG A 45 0.61 2.68 7.31
C ARG A 45 0.59 1.91 6.01
N LEU A 46 1.79 1.61 5.53
CA LEU A 46 2.02 0.78 4.36
C LEU A 46 2.48 -0.59 4.82
N LEU A 47 1.67 -1.61 4.56
CA LEU A 47 2.05 -3.01 4.71
C LEU A 47 2.59 -3.51 3.37
N LEU A 48 3.82 -4.01 3.36
CA LEU A 48 4.51 -4.60 2.22
C LEU A 48 4.56 -6.11 2.41
N GLU A 49 3.86 -6.87 1.58
CA GLU A 49 3.82 -8.33 1.59
C GLU A 49 4.66 -8.87 0.42
N PHE A 50 5.67 -9.69 0.71
CA PHE A 50 6.57 -10.27 -0.29
C PHE A 50 6.25 -11.75 -0.51
N TYR A 51 6.11 -12.14 -1.78
CA TYR A 51 5.71 -13.49 -2.18
C TYR A 51 6.76 -14.16 -3.05
N ASP A 52 6.86 -15.47 -2.90
CA ASP A 52 7.63 -16.33 -3.79
C ASP A 52 6.95 -16.42 -5.16
N MET A 53 7.74 -16.39 -6.24
CA MET A 53 7.19 -16.35 -7.60
C MET A 53 6.70 -17.71 -8.09
N GLU A 54 7.24 -18.80 -7.56
CA GLU A 54 6.93 -20.16 -8.04
C GLU A 54 5.80 -20.78 -7.21
N GLN A 55 5.76 -20.48 -5.91
CA GLN A 55 4.85 -21.13 -4.97
C GLN A 55 3.68 -20.25 -4.52
N GLU A 56 3.61 -18.99 -4.99
CA GLU A 56 2.64 -17.97 -4.57
C GLU A 56 2.50 -17.80 -3.04
N LYS A 57 3.54 -18.21 -2.31
CA LYS A 57 3.56 -18.23 -0.85
C LYS A 57 4.16 -16.93 -0.31
N LYS A 58 3.51 -16.34 0.70
CA LYS A 58 4.08 -15.20 1.42
C LYS A 58 5.38 -15.62 2.10
N ILE A 59 6.48 -14.94 1.76
CA ILE A 59 7.81 -15.14 2.32
C ILE A 59 7.96 -14.32 3.59
N THR A 60 7.64 -13.03 3.50
CA THR A 60 7.81 -12.07 4.60
C THR A 60 6.90 -10.86 4.41
N GLU A 61 6.79 -10.05 5.45
CA GLU A 61 6.09 -8.77 5.40
C GLU A 61 6.86 -7.70 6.17
N SER A 62 6.67 -6.45 5.78
CA SER A 62 7.25 -5.29 6.44
C SER A 62 6.21 -4.18 6.52
N THR A 63 6.33 -3.35 7.54
CA THR A 63 5.38 -2.28 7.81
C THR A 63 6.13 -0.96 7.92
N MET A 64 5.60 0.07 7.28
CA MET A 64 6.16 1.42 7.30
C MET A 64 5.07 2.43 7.59
N ASP A 65 5.28 3.32 8.56
CA ASP A 65 4.39 4.45 8.77
C ASP A 65 4.69 5.55 7.74
N ILE A 66 3.65 6.11 7.14
CA ILE A 66 3.74 7.14 6.10
C ILE A 66 2.78 8.31 6.39
N VAL A 67 2.98 9.41 5.68
CA VAL A 67 2.05 10.54 5.67
C VAL A 67 1.58 10.78 4.24
N ILE A 68 0.27 10.66 4.01
CA ILE A 68 -0.37 11.04 2.76
C ILE A 68 -0.60 12.55 2.82
N ASN A 69 0.00 13.30 1.90
CA ASN A 69 -0.17 14.74 1.80
C ASN A 69 -0.97 15.07 0.54
N GLY A 70 -2.30 15.13 0.68
CA GLY A 70 -3.21 15.51 -0.40
C GLY A 70 -3.18 17.02 -0.61
N THR A 71 -3.02 17.46 -1.86
CA THR A 71 -2.89 18.89 -2.23
C THR A 71 -3.78 19.27 -3.41
N GLU A 72 -4.87 18.54 -3.63
CA GLU A 72 -5.80 18.81 -4.73
C GLU A 72 -6.37 20.25 -4.70
#